data_AF-L0P9Y4-F1
#
_entry.id   AF-L0P9Y4-F1
#
_cell.length_a   1.000
_cell.length_b   1.000
_cell.length_c   1.000
_cell.angle_alpha   90.00
_cell.angle_beta   90.00
_cell.angle_gamma   90.00
#
_symmetry.space_group_name_H-M   'P 1'
#
loop_
_entity.id
_entity.type
_entity.pdbx_description
1 polymer ?
#
loop_
_entity_poly.entity_id
_entity_poly.type
_entity_poly.pdbx_seq_one_letter_code
_entity_poly.pdbx_strand_id
1 'polypeptide(L)'
;MVYNSCHLIGQPIIKLQLNDLKYLIILIMVGSYVRLYMINNPSGPIYQEAYIGKRISKYLFLVMLAYINSNVLYISMRFFSAIFGIFLIPVTFFTLRVMKFTRNTAIFGSILIIFENSIVTQSRFLFVDSLVLFLIALTHLFWRLFESHQQHSFKKAWWIYLIAIGFTLGALIRDVKNVPSLVHYGSKVTIRHFGSSGGYLHSHPHLYPAGKQQVTLYLYEDSNNDWLITDSGHDSSEGSSSSILDGSIIRLYHLETDKRLHSHDVRPSLSDTDWQNEVSGYGYKGFAGDNNDLFKIEIDKSRSYTQESKVSVRAIQTRFRLIHVSTGCALFSNGINLPTWGYGQIEVTCAKNGIIENSLWYIENNNHDDFPDDIEK
;
A
#
# COMPACT_ATOMS: atom_id res chain seq x y z
N MET A 1 -35.60 -5.99 -5.20
CA MET A 1 -36.46 -4.88 -5.63
C MET A 1 -35.64 -4.03 -6.61
N VAL A 2 -35.69 -4.38 -7.89
CA VAL A 2 -34.97 -3.66 -8.96
C VAL A 2 -35.80 -2.41 -9.27
N TYR A 3 -35.41 -1.26 -8.73
CA TYR A 3 -35.99 0.01 -9.16
C TYR A 3 -35.55 0.26 -10.61
N ASN A 4 -36.49 0.21 -11.55
CA ASN A 4 -36.27 0.52 -12.95
C ASN A 4 -35.60 1.90 -13.10
N SER A 5 -34.32 1.92 -13.50
CA SER A 5 -33.51 3.12 -13.75
C SER A 5 -34.10 4.04 -14.83
N CYS A 6 -35.11 3.59 -15.58
CA CYS A 6 -35.75 4.34 -16.66
C CYS A 6 -36.64 5.50 -16.17
N HIS A 7 -37.09 5.52 -14.91
CA HIS A 7 -38.02 6.54 -14.40
C HIS A 7 -37.36 7.82 -13.84
N LEU A 8 -36.03 7.88 -13.77
CA LEU A 8 -35.31 9.03 -13.23
C LEU A 8 -34.97 10.11 -14.28
N ILE A 9 -35.06 9.76 -15.57
CA ILE A 9 -34.66 10.62 -16.68
C ILE A 9 -35.75 11.70 -16.92
N GLY A 10 -35.45 12.96 -16.60
CA GLY A 10 -36.24 14.10 -17.06
C GLY A 10 -37.27 14.71 -16.10
N GLN A 11 -37.24 14.37 -14.81
CA GLN A 11 -38.06 15.10 -13.82
C GLN A 11 -37.26 16.22 -13.15
N PRO A 12 -37.92 17.33 -12.76
CA PRO A 12 -37.25 18.50 -12.20
C PRO A 12 -36.41 18.13 -10.97
N ILE A 13 -35.18 18.67 -10.94
CA ILE A 13 -34.26 18.58 -9.81
C ILE A 13 -35.00 19.05 -8.56
N ILE A 14 -34.94 18.28 -7.48
CA ILE A 14 -35.45 18.74 -6.18
C ILE A 14 -34.71 20.04 -5.86
N LYS A 15 -35.43 21.17 -5.94
CA LYS A 15 -34.89 22.47 -5.53
C LYS A 15 -34.54 22.36 -4.05
N LEU A 16 -33.25 22.52 -3.74
CA LEU A 16 -32.77 22.64 -2.37
C LEU A 16 -33.53 23.77 -1.69
N GLN A 17 -34.29 23.43 -0.66
CA GLN A 17 -35.05 24.40 0.10
C GLN A 17 -34.17 25.02 1.18
N LEU A 18 -34.45 26.26 1.60
CA LEU A 18 -33.76 26.89 2.74
C LEU A 18 -33.79 26.03 4.02
N ASN A 19 -34.83 25.23 4.21
CA ASN A 19 -34.91 24.31 5.33
C ASN A 19 -33.88 23.17 5.23
N ASP A 20 -33.49 22.73 4.04
CA ASP A 20 -32.44 21.71 3.84
C ASP A 20 -31.09 22.21 4.38
N LEU A 21 -30.81 23.52 4.24
CA LEU A 21 -29.59 24.14 4.76
C LEU A 21 -29.51 24.10 6.30
N LYS A 22 -30.64 24.28 7.00
CA LYS A 22 -30.69 24.22 8.47
C LYS A 22 -30.29 22.82 8.98
N TYR A 23 -30.83 21.76 8.37
CA TYR A 23 -30.45 20.39 8.72
C TYR A 23 -28.99 20.11 8.39
N LEU A 24 -28.50 20.62 7.26
CA LEU A 24 -27.10 20.46 6.86
C LEU A 24 -26.14 21.07 7.88
N ILE A 25 -26.43 22.28 8.37
CA ILE A 25 -25.63 22.94 9.40
C ILE A 25 -25.59 22.09 10.67
N ILE A 26 -26.74 21.57 11.12
CA ILE A 26 -26.80 20.69 12.31
C ILE A 26 -25.98 19.41 12.09
N LEU A 27 -26.14 18.75 10.94
CA LEU A 27 -25.39 17.54 10.59
C LEU A 27 -23.88 17.79 10.53
N ILE A 28 -23.45 18.92 9.96
CA ILE A 28 -22.04 19.32 9.92
C ILE A 28 -21.53 19.62 11.32
N MET A 29 -22.30 20.29 12.19
CA MET A 29 -21.86 20.55 13.57
C MET A 29 -21.68 19.25 14.37
N VAL A 30 -22.67 18.34 14.33
CA VAL A 30 -22.60 17.04 14.99
C VAL A 30 -21.46 16.21 14.40
N GLY A 31 -21.35 16.18 13.07
CA GLY A 31 -20.26 15.53 12.37
C GLY A 31 -18.89 16.06 12.78
N SER A 32 -18.72 17.37 12.81
CA SER A 32 -17.47 18.02 13.23
C SER A 32 -17.10 17.64 14.65
N TYR A 33 -18.08 17.62 15.56
CA TYR A 33 -17.85 17.15 16.92
C TYR A 33 -17.36 15.70 16.94
N VAL A 34 -18.06 14.77 16.26
CA VAL A 34 -17.69 13.34 16.23
C VAL A 34 -16.30 13.11 15.60
N ARG A 35 -15.97 13.83 14.52
CA ARG A 35 -14.72 13.66 13.75
C ARG A 35 -13.51 14.28 14.44
N LEU A 36 -13.71 15.39 15.16
CA LEU A 36 -12.66 16.14 15.84
C LEU A 36 -12.52 15.77 17.32
N TYR A 37 -13.46 14.99 17.87
CA TYR A 37 -13.41 14.56 19.26
C TYR A 37 -12.10 13.83 19.55
N MET A 38 -11.32 14.37 20.51
CA MET A 38 -10.04 13.82 20.94
C MET A 38 -9.05 13.60 19.78
N ILE A 39 -9.02 14.48 18.77
CA ILE A 39 -8.12 14.35 17.61
C ILE A 39 -6.62 14.32 17.98
N ASN A 40 -6.27 14.91 19.13
CA ASN A 40 -4.93 14.90 19.71
C ASN A 40 -4.56 13.61 20.46
N ASN A 41 -5.49 12.66 20.62
CA ASN A 41 -5.25 11.38 21.29
C ASN A 41 -5.30 10.24 20.25
N PRO A 42 -4.34 9.30 20.18
CA PRO A 42 -3.06 9.27 20.89
C PRO A 42 -2.19 10.48 20.57
N SER A 43 -1.40 10.91 21.57
CA SER A 43 -0.52 12.08 21.52
C SER A 43 0.71 11.89 20.62
N GLY A 44 0.93 10.68 20.12
CA GLY A 44 1.96 10.36 19.14
C GLY A 44 1.36 9.89 17.81
N PRO A 45 2.18 9.89 16.73
CA PRO A 45 1.78 9.34 15.45
C PRO A 45 1.61 7.82 15.57
N ILE A 46 0.53 7.28 15.00
CA ILE A 46 0.43 5.83 14.79
C ILE A 46 1.30 5.41 13.60
N TYR A 47 1.61 4.12 13.48
CA TYR A 47 2.57 3.59 12.50
C TYR A 47 2.36 4.10 11.05
N GLN A 48 1.12 4.08 10.55
CA GLN A 48 0.82 4.59 9.21
C GLN A 48 0.95 6.12 9.08
N GLU A 49 0.62 6.88 10.13
CA GLU A 49 0.81 8.34 10.13
C GLU A 49 2.29 8.71 10.10
N ALA A 50 3.13 7.94 10.82
CA ALA A 50 4.58 8.13 10.79
C ALA A 50 5.13 7.90 9.36
N TYR A 51 4.66 6.86 8.67
CA TYR A 51 5.05 6.60 7.28
C TYR A 51 4.63 7.73 6.33
N ILE A 52 3.35 8.12 6.33
CA ILE A 52 2.83 9.18 5.45
C ILE A 52 3.50 10.52 5.78
N GLY A 53 3.65 10.85 7.06
CA GLY A 53 4.36 12.04 7.51
C GLY A 53 5.79 12.11 6.99
N LYS A 54 6.53 10.99 7.05
CA LYS A 54 7.91 10.88 6.52
C LYS A 54 7.97 11.02 4.99
N ARG A 55 6.91 10.62 4.28
CA ARG A 55 6.81 10.82 2.82
C ARG A 55 6.48 12.26 2.47
N ILE A 56 5.53 12.89 3.17
CA ILE A 56 5.16 14.31 2.97
C ILE A 56 6.36 15.22 3.28
N SER A 57 7.15 14.93 4.32
CA SER A 57 8.32 15.73 4.68
C SER A 57 9.41 15.75 3.58
N LYS A 58 9.42 14.76 2.67
CA LYS A 58 10.32 14.75 1.50
C LYS A 58 9.94 15.80 0.46
N TYR A 59 8.65 16.10 0.31
CA TYR A 59 8.14 17.02 -0.72
C TYR A 59 7.98 18.45 -0.21
N LEU A 60 7.92 18.67 1.11
CA LEU A 60 7.72 19.99 1.69
C LEU A 60 8.87 20.32 2.67
N PHE A 61 9.89 21.02 2.17
CA PHE A 61 11.06 21.49 2.96
C PHE A 61 10.64 22.24 4.25
N LEU A 62 9.55 23.00 4.20
CA LEU A 62 8.94 23.69 5.35
C LEU A 62 8.33 22.75 6.41
N VAL A 63 7.81 21.58 6.01
CA VAL A 63 7.32 20.55 6.96
C VAL A 63 8.46 19.87 7.68
N MET A 64 9.64 19.74 7.06
CA MET A 64 10.82 19.20 7.71
C MET A 64 11.28 20.08 8.88
N LEU A 65 11.27 21.40 8.70
CA LEU A 65 11.55 22.37 9.78
C LEU A 65 10.48 22.34 10.88
N ALA A 66 9.20 22.11 10.52
CA ALA A 66 8.11 21.97 11.48
C ALA A 66 8.07 20.60 12.19
N TYR A 67 8.61 19.53 11.57
CA TYR A 67 8.70 18.20 12.18
C TYR A 67 9.62 18.19 13.41
N ILE A 68 10.58 19.13 13.46
CA ILE A 68 11.39 19.40 14.64
C ILE A 68 10.51 19.83 15.84
N ASN A 69 9.30 20.35 15.59
CA ASN A 69 8.25 20.62 16.58
C ASN A 69 7.08 19.61 16.44
N SER A 70 7.41 18.33 16.67
CA SER A 70 6.60 17.15 16.36
C SER A 70 5.15 17.19 16.83
N ASN A 71 4.83 17.85 17.95
CA ASN A 71 3.47 17.84 18.52
C ASN A 71 2.43 18.73 17.80
N VAL A 72 2.85 19.83 17.17
CA VAL A 72 1.92 20.80 16.55
C VAL A 72 1.51 20.37 15.13
N LEU A 73 2.40 19.66 14.44
CA LEU A 73 2.23 19.36 13.02
C LEU A 73 1.29 18.16 12.75
N TYR A 74 1.35 17.10 13.56
CA TYR A 74 0.47 15.94 13.33
C TYR A 74 -1.00 16.26 13.62
N ILE A 75 -1.30 17.12 14.60
CA ILE A 75 -2.68 17.54 14.90
C ILE A 75 -3.27 18.27 13.68
N SER A 76 -2.48 19.15 13.06
CA SER A 76 -2.88 19.87 11.84
C SER A 76 -3.10 18.92 10.67
N MET A 77 -2.26 17.88 10.53
CA MET A 77 -2.41 16.85 9.51
C MET A 77 -3.64 15.95 9.73
N ARG A 78 -3.92 15.58 10.99
CA ARG A 78 -5.16 14.89 11.36
C ARG A 78 -6.38 15.74 11.08
N PHE A 79 -6.32 17.04 11.39
CA PHE A 79 -7.39 17.98 11.08
C PHE A 79 -7.67 18.04 9.57
N PHE A 80 -6.62 18.07 8.73
CA PHE A 80 -6.75 18.00 7.28
C PHE A 80 -7.48 16.72 6.82
N SER A 81 -7.14 15.56 7.38
CA SER A 81 -7.85 14.29 7.12
C SER A 81 -9.32 14.33 7.58
N ALA A 82 -9.56 14.89 8.78
CA ALA A 82 -10.88 14.97 9.38
C ALA A 82 -11.83 15.87 8.60
N ILE A 83 -11.31 16.94 7.97
CA ILE A 83 -12.08 17.82 7.07
C ILE A 83 -12.78 17.01 5.97
N PHE A 84 -12.10 16.05 5.35
CA PHE A 84 -12.71 15.20 4.31
C PHE A 84 -13.82 14.31 4.88
N GLY A 85 -13.62 13.77 6.09
CA GLY A 85 -14.66 13.04 6.81
C GLY A 85 -15.88 13.90 7.17
N ILE A 86 -15.68 15.19 7.48
CA ILE A 86 -16.76 16.14 7.75
C ILE A 86 -17.51 16.49 6.46
N PHE A 87 -16.81 16.78 5.36
CA PHE A 87 -17.43 17.10 4.07
C PHE A 87 -18.10 15.91 3.39
N LEU A 88 -17.76 14.68 3.76
CA LEU A 88 -18.48 13.49 3.30
C LEU A 88 -19.96 13.53 3.70
N ILE A 89 -20.29 14.07 4.88
CA ILE A 89 -21.65 14.13 5.42
C ILE A 89 -22.62 14.95 4.53
N PRO A 90 -22.32 16.21 4.18
CA PRO A 90 -23.16 16.98 3.26
C PRO A 90 -23.17 16.38 1.86
N VAL A 91 -22.06 15.81 1.38
CA VAL A 91 -22.03 15.13 0.07
C VAL A 91 -23.02 13.96 0.04
N THR A 92 -23.09 13.13 1.08
CA THR A 92 -24.09 12.07 1.21
C THR A 92 -25.50 12.62 1.23
N PHE A 93 -25.76 13.69 1.99
CA PHE A 93 -27.07 14.33 2.05
C PHE A 93 -27.52 14.78 0.66
N PHE A 94 -26.68 15.55 -0.04
CA PHE A 94 -27.00 16.06 -1.38
C PHE A 94 -27.18 14.91 -2.38
N THR A 95 -26.35 13.87 -2.29
CA THR A 95 -26.46 12.70 -3.17
C THR A 95 -27.84 12.05 -3.04
N LEU A 96 -28.29 11.79 -1.82
CA LEU A 96 -29.61 11.19 -1.57
C LEU A 96 -30.75 12.12 -2.04
N ARG A 97 -30.59 13.44 -1.90
CA ARG A 97 -31.56 14.42 -2.40
C ARG A 97 -31.62 14.46 -3.93
N VAL A 98 -30.49 14.38 -4.61
CA VAL A 98 -30.43 14.31 -6.09
C VAL A 98 -31.03 12.99 -6.59
N MET A 99 -30.84 11.89 -5.85
CA MET A 99 -31.48 10.60 -6.11
C MET A 99 -32.99 10.56 -5.78
N LYS A 100 -33.58 11.70 -5.42
CA LYS A 100 -35.01 11.88 -5.10
C LYS A 100 -35.50 11.17 -3.84
N PHE A 101 -34.61 10.83 -2.91
CA PHE A 101 -35.05 10.35 -1.60
C PHE A 101 -35.68 11.48 -0.77
N THR A 102 -36.55 11.09 0.15
CA THR A 102 -37.19 12.05 1.06
C THR A 102 -36.13 12.75 1.93
N ARG A 103 -36.46 13.94 2.44
CA ARG A 103 -35.56 14.68 3.34
C ARG A 103 -35.16 13.82 4.54
N ASN A 104 -36.13 13.13 5.14
CA ASN A 104 -35.89 12.30 6.32
C ASN A 104 -34.93 11.15 6.00
N THR A 105 -35.06 10.53 4.83
CA THR A 105 -34.13 9.51 4.35
C THR A 105 -32.72 10.07 4.16
N ALA A 106 -32.60 11.27 3.59
CA ALA A 106 -31.31 11.93 3.40
C ALA A 106 -30.64 12.28 4.74
N ILE A 107 -31.41 12.81 5.71
CA ILE A 107 -30.92 13.07 7.08
C ILE A 107 -30.46 11.77 7.72
N PHE A 108 -31.27 10.72 7.64
CA PHE A 108 -30.95 9.43 8.23
C PHE A 108 -29.68 8.82 7.60
N GLY A 109 -29.52 8.89 6.27
CA GLY A 109 -28.31 8.44 5.59
C GLY A 109 -27.05 9.21 6.03
N SER A 110 -27.15 10.53 6.20
CA SER A 110 -26.05 11.33 6.74
C SER A 110 -25.75 11.00 8.21
N ILE A 111 -26.75 10.68 9.02
CA ILE A 111 -26.57 10.23 10.41
C ILE A 111 -25.82 8.89 10.45
N LEU A 112 -26.14 7.95 9.56
CA LEU A 112 -25.41 6.68 9.45
C LEU A 112 -23.93 6.94 9.13
N ILE A 113 -23.63 7.85 8.19
CA ILE A 113 -22.24 8.23 7.89
C ILE A 113 -21.58 8.88 9.11
N ILE A 114 -22.26 9.76 9.85
CA ILE A 114 -21.71 10.41 11.05
C ILE A 114 -21.24 9.36 12.08
N PHE A 115 -22.09 8.37 12.37
CA PHE A 115 -21.87 7.40 13.45
C PHE A 115 -21.24 6.07 12.98
N GLU A 116 -20.80 5.99 11.73
CA GLU A 116 -20.09 4.81 11.23
C GLU A 116 -18.64 4.79 11.73
N ASN A 117 -18.34 3.89 12.66
CA ASN A 117 -17.07 3.81 13.37
C ASN A 117 -15.87 3.65 12.43
N SER A 118 -15.99 2.85 11.36
CA SER A 118 -14.89 2.65 10.42
C SER A 118 -14.49 3.95 9.71
N ILE A 119 -15.47 4.76 9.31
CA ILE A 119 -15.18 6.04 8.65
C ILE A 119 -14.61 7.01 9.69
N VAL A 120 -15.13 7.01 10.93
CA VAL A 120 -14.63 7.87 12.02
C VAL A 120 -13.14 7.62 12.26
N THR A 121 -12.74 6.35 12.42
CA THR A 121 -11.33 5.99 12.62
C THR A 121 -10.46 6.37 11.43
N GLN A 122 -10.91 6.12 10.19
CA GLN A 122 -10.18 6.47 8.98
C GLN A 122 -10.03 7.97 8.75
N SER A 123 -11.03 8.78 9.12
CA SER A 123 -10.96 10.23 8.98
C SER A 123 -10.21 10.94 10.12
N ARG A 124 -10.06 10.29 11.28
CA ARG A 124 -9.41 10.88 12.46
C ARG A 124 -7.89 10.92 12.33
N PHE A 125 -7.31 9.89 11.73
CA PHE A 125 -5.88 9.76 11.54
C PHE A 125 -5.46 10.21 10.15
N LEU A 126 -4.17 10.49 9.95
CA LEU A 126 -3.61 10.83 8.64
C LEU A 126 -3.57 9.61 7.73
N PHE A 127 -4.74 9.23 7.19
CA PHE A 127 -4.88 8.24 6.13
C PHE A 127 -5.28 8.94 4.84
N VAL A 128 -4.68 8.52 3.71
CA VAL A 128 -5.09 8.96 2.37
C VAL A 128 -6.51 8.49 2.04
N ASP A 129 -7.00 7.48 2.77
CA ASP A 129 -8.31 6.88 2.55
C ASP A 129 -9.48 7.82 2.84
N SER A 130 -9.33 8.79 3.76
CA SER A 130 -10.37 9.79 4.02
C SER A 130 -10.62 10.69 2.81
N LEU A 131 -9.54 11.13 2.15
CA LEU A 131 -9.59 11.87 0.89
C LEU A 131 -10.18 11.01 -0.23
N VAL A 132 -9.75 9.74 -0.35
CA VAL A 132 -10.27 8.83 -1.38
C VAL A 132 -11.77 8.59 -1.20
N LEU A 133 -12.24 8.30 0.01
CA LEU A 133 -13.68 8.12 0.28
C LEU A 133 -14.49 9.39 -0.02
N PHE A 134 -13.96 10.56 0.34
CA PHE A 134 -14.59 11.83 0.00
C PHE A 134 -14.67 12.04 -1.52
N LEU A 135 -13.59 11.78 -2.26
CA LEU A 135 -13.56 11.89 -3.71
C LEU A 135 -14.52 10.91 -4.39
N ILE A 136 -14.61 9.65 -3.92
CA ILE A 136 -15.59 8.66 -4.43
C ILE A 136 -17.02 9.18 -4.25
N ALA A 137 -17.34 9.67 -3.05
CA ALA A 137 -18.67 10.21 -2.77
C ALA A 137 -18.97 11.46 -3.63
N LEU A 138 -17.98 12.31 -3.84
CA LEU A 138 -18.09 13.51 -4.67
C LEU A 138 -18.28 13.15 -6.16
N THR A 139 -17.55 12.15 -6.66
CA THR A 139 -17.76 11.58 -8.00
C THR A 139 -19.17 11.06 -8.15
N HIS A 140 -19.69 10.32 -7.15
CA HIS A 140 -21.06 9.82 -7.20
C HIS A 140 -22.08 10.96 -7.22
N LEU A 141 -21.90 12.00 -6.41
CA LEU A 141 -22.75 13.19 -6.42
C LEU A 141 -22.75 13.86 -7.80
N PHE A 142 -21.57 14.10 -8.39
CA PHE A 142 -21.47 14.72 -9.70
C PHE A 142 -22.04 13.84 -10.81
N TRP A 143 -21.86 12.52 -10.73
CA TRP A 143 -22.53 11.58 -11.63
C TRP A 143 -24.06 11.71 -11.56
N ARG A 144 -24.63 11.77 -10.35
CA ARG A 144 -26.08 11.95 -10.19
C ARG A 144 -26.57 13.30 -10.69
N LEU A 145 -25.80 14.37 -10.48
CA LEU A 145 -26.11 15.71 -11.01
C LEU A 145 -26.00 15.77 -12.54
N PHE A 146 -25.04 15.06 -13.12
CA PHE A 146 -24.89 14.92 -14.56
C PHE A 146 -26.07 14.14 -15.17
N GLU A 147 -26.42 13.01 -14.56
CA GLU A 147 -27.57 12.17 -14.94
C GLU A 147 -28.88 12.96 -14.88
N SER A 148 -29.09 13.76 -13.82
CA SER A 148 -30.30 14.60 -13.70
C SER A 148 -30.42 15.68 -14.79
N HIS A 149 -29.32 16.04 -15.44
CA HIS A 149 -29.28 17.05 -16.52
C HIS A 149 -29.20 16.44 -17.93
N GLN A 150 -29.38 15.13 -18.10
CA GLN A 150 -29.32 14.47 -19.41
C GLN A 150 -30.32 15.03 -20.44
N GLN A 151 -31.54 15.36 -20.02
CA GLN A 151 -32.55 16.00 -20.90
C GLN A 151 -32.19 17.44 -21.31
N HIS A 152 -31.16 18.00 -20.70
CA HIS A 152 -30.60 19.32 -21.01
C HIS A 152 -29.11 19.18 -21.36
N SER A 153 -28.80 18.16 -22.15
CA SER A 153 -27.46 17.92 -22.68
C SER A 153 -26.86 19.17 -23.33
N PHE A 154 -25.54 19.32 -23.21
CA PHE A 154 -24.75 20.43 -23.77
C PHE A 154 -25.03 21.83 -23.19
N LYS A 155 -25.86 21.98 -22.16
CA LYS A 155 -25.94 23.24 -21.40
C LYS A 155 -24.72 23.42 -20.50
N LYS A 156 -24.45 24.66 -20.06
CA LYS A 156 -23.32 24.99 -19.17
C LYS A 156 -23.24 24.09 -17.93
N ALA A 157 -24.36 23.84 -17.26
CA ALA A 157 -24.41 22.98 -16.07
C ALA A 157 -24.00 21.54 -16.37
N TRP A 158 -24.41 20.99 -17.53
CA TRP A 158 -24.04 19.64 -17.96
C TRP A 158 -22.53 19.49 -18.11
N TRP A 159 -21.87 20.46 -18.75
CA TRP A 159 -20.41 20.49 -18.89
C TRP A 159 -19.69 20.65 -17.55
N ILE A 160 -20.20 21.49 -16.65
CA ILE A 160 -19.63 21.67 -15.30
C ILE A 160 -19.61 20.32 -14.56
N TYR A 161 -20.71 19.57 -14.56
CA TYR A 161 -20.75 18.27 -13.89
C TYR A 161 -19.87 17.23 -14.58
N LEU A 162 -19.82 17.21 -15.92
CA LEU A 162 -18.95 16.29 -16.65
C LEU A 162 -17.46 16.53 -16.34
N ILE A 163 -17.03 17.79 -16.34
CA ILE A 163 -15.65 18.16 -15.98
C ILE A 163 -15.37 17.82 -14.52
N ALA A 164 -16.33 18.05 -13.62
CA ALA A 164 -16.19 17.72 -12.20
C ALA A 164 -16.07 16.20 -11.95
N ILE A 165 -16.79 15.37 -12.71
CA ILE A 165 -16.61 13.90 -12.72
C ILE A 165 -15.19 13.57 -13.17
N GLY A 166 -14.74 14.12 -14.30
CA GLY A 166 -13.39 13.87 -14.81
C GLY A 166 -12.29 14.24 -13.82
N PHE A 167 -12.42 15.41 -13.17
CA PHE A 167 -11.47 15.87 -12.15
C PHE A 167 -11.44 14.94 -10.92
N THR A 168 -12.61 14.59 -10.38
CA THR A 168 -12.68 13.73 -9.18
C THR A 168 -12.25 12.30 -9.47
N LEU A 169 -12.59 11.75 -10.64
CA LEU A 169 -12.15 10.43 -11.07
C LEU A 169 -10.63 10.42 -11.33
N GLY A 170 -10.09 11.45 -11.98
CA GLY A 170 -8.65 11.61 -12.19
C GLY A 170 -7.88 11.69 -10.87
N ALA A 171 -8.41 12.39 -9.88
CA ALA A 171 -7.81 12.47 -8.54
C ALA A 171 -7.89 11.15 -7.74
N LEU A 172 -8.77 10.21 -8.14
CA LEU A 172 -8.87 8.88 -7.55
C LEU A 172 -7.90 7.87 -8.15
N ILE A 173 -7.51 8.05 -9.41
CA ILE A 173 -6.57 7.15 -10.09
C ILE A 173 -5.21 7.30 -9.40
N ARG A 174 -4.79 6.25 -8.70
CA ARG A 174 -3.44 6.11 -8.18
C ARG A 174 -2.54 5.59 -9.29
N ASP A 175 -1.28 6.01 -9.27
CA ASP A 175 -0.25 5.54 -10.20
C ASP A 175 -0.18 4.02 -10.12
N VAL A 176 -0.68 3.33 -11.15
CA VAL A 176 -0.57 1.88 -11.25
C VAL A 176 0.82 1.61 -11.79
N LYS A 177 1.68 0.98 -10.97
CA LYS A 177 3.00 0.57 -11.43
C LYS A 177 2.82 -0.36 -12.64
N ASN A 178 3.27 0.12 -13.79
CA ASN A 178 3.20 -0.58 -15.06
C ASN A 178 4.47 -1.43 -15.23
N VAL A 179 4.49 -2.61 -14.61
CA VAL A 179 5.67 -3.50 -14.54
C VAL A 179 5.34 -4.83 -15.20
N PRO A 180 6.26 -5.45 -15.96
CA PRO A 180 6.06 -6.81 -16.48
C PRO A 180 5.57 -7.77 -15.40
N SER A 181 4.42 -8.40 -15.64
CA SER A 181 3.76 -9.28 -14.69
C SER A 181 4.48 -10.62 -14.54
N LEU A 182 5.09 -11.13 -15.61
CA LEU A 182 5.79 -12.43 -15.64
C LEU A 182 7.17 -12.33 -15.00
N VAL A 183 7.46 -13.18 -14.01
CA VAL A 183 8.78 -13.22 -13.35
C VAL A 183 9.47 -14.53 -13.70
N HIS A 184 10.62 -14.42 -14.36
CA HIS A 184 11.42 -15.56 -14.82
C HIS A 184 12.77 -15.59 -14.09
N TYR A 185 13.47 -16.72 -14.17
CA TYR A 185 14.88 -16.75 -13.79
C TYR A 185 15.67 -15.78 -14.69
N GLY A 186 16.59 -15.00 -14.10
CA GLY A 186 17.25 -13.89 -14.77
C GLY A 186 16.53 -12.54 -14.60
N SER A 187 15.32 -12.52 -14.04
CA SER A 187 14.62 -11.25 -13.76
C SER A 187 15.34 -10.48 -12.65
N LYS A 188 15.56 -9.19 -12.91
CA LYS A 188 15.93 -8.16 -11.93
C LYS A 188 14.66 -7.64 -11.25
N VAL A 189 14.55 -7.84 -9.95
CA VAL A 189 13.34 -7.56 -9.17
C VAL A 189 13.61 -6.71 -7.95
N THR A 190 12.58 -5.99 -7.50
CA THR A 190 12.53 -5.48 -6.12
C THR A 190 11.48 -6.26 -5.33
N ILE A 191 11.87 -6.75 -4.16
CA ILE A 191 11.00 -7.59 -3.31
C ILE A 191 10.56 -6.77 -2.11
N ARG A 192 9.27 -6.77 -1.82
CA ARG A 192 8.68 -5.93 -0.78
C ARG A 192 7.94 -6.78 0.26
N HIS A 193 8.14 -6.42 1.52
CA HIS A 193 7.54 -7.13 2.64
C HIS A 193 6.06 -6.75 2.81
N PHE A 194 5.19 -7.74 2.81
CA PHE A 194 3.74 -7.55 2.84
C PHE A 194 3.21 -7.14 4.23
N GLY A 195 3.75 -7.75 5.30
CA GLY A 195 3.29 -7.50 6.68
C GLY A 195 3.69 -6.14 7.25
N SER A 196 4.66 -5.46 6.64
CA SER A 196 5.09 -4.11 7.04
C SER A 196 4.42 -3.02 6.20
N SER A 197 4.52 -1.75 6.62
CA SER A 197 4.07 -0.61 5.79
C SER A 197 4.91 -0.36 4.52
N GLY A 198 5.73 -1.32 4.10
CA GLY A 198 6.28 -1.33 2.74
C GLY A 198 7.79 -1.25 2.61
N GLY A 199 8.55 -1.97 3.43
CA GLY A 199 10.00 -2.08 3.26
C GLY A 199 10.39 -2.99 2.09
N TYR A 200 11.39 -2.57 1.32
CA TYR A 200 12.10 -3.37 0.32
C TYR A 200 13.15 -4.24 1.00
N LEU A 201 13.30 -5.48 0.54
CA LEU A 201 14.48 -6.27 0.84
C LEU A 201 15.70 -5.55 0.27
N HIS A 202 16.63 -5.21 1.16
CA HIS A 202 17.71 -4.28 0.87
C HIS A 202 19.03 -4.82 1.39
N SER A 203 20.13 -4.50 0.71
CA SER A 203 21.47 -4.80 1.21
C SER A 203 22.48 -3.75 0.78
N HIS A 204 23.54 -3.56 1.55
CA HIS A 204 24.59 -2.60 1.26
C HIS A 204 25.91 -3.07 1.89
N PRO A 205 27.08 -2.50 1.53
CA PRO A 205 28.39 -3.01 1.96
C PRO A 205 28.71 -2.98 3.46
N HIS A 206 27.83 -2.43 4.31
CA HIS A 206 28.05 -2.38 5.76
C HIS A 206 27.75 -3.73 6.40
N LEU A 207 28.48 -4.00 7.49
CA LEU A 207 28.47 -5.29 8.17
C LEU A 207 27.69 -5.23 9.47
N TYR A 208 27.03 -6.32 9.85
CA TYR A 208 26.60 -6.53 11.22
C TYR A 208 27.82 -6.46 12.17
N PRO A 209 27.62 -6.18 13.46
CA PRO A 209 28.70 -6.28 14.46
C PRO A 209 29.41 -7.63 14.47
N ALA A 210 28.70 -8.70 14.08
CA ALA A 210 29.23 -10.06 13.91
C ALA A 210 30.05 -10.27 12.62
N GLY A 211 30.13 -9.28 11.72
CA GLY A 211 31.04 -9.26 10.57
C GLY A 211 30.46 -9.67 9.20
N LYS A 212 29.18 -10.04 9.11
CA LYS A 212 28.51 -10.40 7.84
C LYS A 212 27.76 -9.21 7.23
N GLN A 213 27.57 -9.19 5.91
CA GLN A 213 26.88 -8.08 5.24
C GLN A 213 25.43 -7.98 5.68
N GLN A 214 24.98 -6.75 5.96
CA GLN A 214 23.63 -6.49 6.43
C GLN A 214 22.59 -6.74 5.33
N VAL A 215 21.50 -7.38 5.70
CA VAL A 215 20.27 -7.46 4.89
C VAL A 215 19.13 -6.91 5.73
N THR A 216 18.42 -5.94 5.19
CA THR A 216 17.47 -5.13 5.95
C THR A 216 16.20 -4.91 5.16
N LEU A 217 15.23 -4.28 5.81
CA LEU A 217 14.10 -3.64 5.18
C LEU A 217 14.32 -2.13 5.08
N TYR A 218 14.37 -1.61 3.86
CA TYR A 218 14.51 -0.19 3.58
C TYR A 218 13.22 0.41 3.00
N LEU A 219 12.82 1.59 3.46
CA LEU A 219 11.50 2.16 3.13
C LEU A 219 11.45 2.92 1.80
N TYR A 220 12.58 3.11 1.14
CA TYR A 220 12.68 3.94 -0.05
C TYR A 220 13.27 3.15 -1.22
N GLU A 221 12.89 3.55 -2.43
CA GLU A 221 13.45 2.99 -3.65
C GLU A 221 14.89 3.49 -3.84
N ASP A 222 15.82 2.55 -4.05
CA ASP A 222 17.19 2.75 -4.51
C ASP A 222 17.68 1.50 -5.26
N SER A 223 18.89 1.56 -5.82
CA SER A 223 19.49 0.43 -6.55
C SER A 223 19.95 -0.73 -5.65
N ASN A 224 20.11 -0.48 -4.35
CA ASN A 224 20.43 -1.50 -3.34
C ASN A 224 19.21 -2.36 -2.93
N ASN A 225 18.05 -2.10 -3.53
CA ASN A 225 16.87 -2.94 -3.42
C ASN A 225 16.77 -3.95 -4.57
N ASP A 226 17.69 -3.91 -5.53
CA ASP A 226 17.64 -4.72 -6.74
C ASP A 226 18.27 -6.10 -6.52
N TRP A 227 17.47 -7.15 -6.74
CA TRP A 227 17.89 -8.54 -6.66
C TRP A 227 17.70 -9.22 -8.01
N LEU A 228 18.67 -10.01 -8.43
CA LEU A 228 18.57 -10.91 -9.56
C LEU A 228 18.13 -12.29 -9.05
N ILE A 229 17.04 -12.82 -9.62
CA ILE A 229 16.60 -14.18 -9.30
C ILE A 229 17.37 -15.16 -10.16
N THR A 230 18.09 -16.09 -9.53
CA THR A 230 18.86 -17.13 -10.23
C THR A 230 18.42 -18.52 -9.79
N ASP A 231 18.67 -19.52 -10.64
CA ASP A 231 18.32 -20.91 -10.35
C ASP A 231 19.25 -21.54 -9.30
N SER A 232 18.74 -22.60 -8.67
CA SER A 232 19.43 -23.49 -7.75
C SER A 232 20.56 -24.30 -8.40
N GLY A 233 20.54 -24.53 -9.71
CA GLY A 233 21.57 -25.26 -10.47
C GLY A 233 22.27 -24.42 -11.55
N HIS A 234 23.60 -24.56 -11.64
CA HIS A 234 24.55 -23.95 -12.61
C HIS A 234 24.44 -22.45 -12.93
N ASP A 235 25.57 -21.74 -12.79
CA ASP A 235 25.82 -20.36 -13.28
C ASP A 235 25.81 -20.26 -14.83
N SER A 236 24.83 -20.87 -15.51
CA SER A 236 24.63 -20.57 -16.92
C SER A 236 23.92 -19.24 -17.02
N SER A 237 24.69 -18.23 -17.42
CA SER A 237 24.26 -16.93 -17.96
C SER A 237 23.34 -17.05 -19.18
N GLU A 238 22.99 -18.26 -19.60
CA GLU A 238 21.90 -18.55 -20.53
C GLU A 238 20.62 -18.71 -19.71
N GLY A 239 19.94 -17.58 -19.51
CA GLY A 239 18.68 -17.51 -18.77
C GLY A 239 17.68 -18.50 -19.33
N SER A 240 17.35 -19.52 -18.54
CA SER A 240 16.11 -20.23 -18.80
C SER A 240 14.99 -19.19 -18.63
N SER A 241 14.34 -18.79 -19.72
CA SER A 241 13.15 -17.91 -19.70
C SER A 241 11.93 -18.68 -19.16
N SER A 242 12.15 -19.43 -18.08
CA SER A 242 11.17 -20.25 -17.42
C SER A 242 10.57 -19.46 -16.26
N SER A 243 9.25 -19.52 -16.15
CA SER A 243 8.53 -18.89 -15.04
C SER A 243 8.83 -19.61 -13.73
N ILE A 244 8.89 -18.84 -12.65
CA ILE A 244 9.11 -19.38 -11.31
C ILE A 244 7.78 -19.94 -10.80
N LEU A 245 7.73 -21.23 -10.47
CA LEU A 245 6.52 -21.92 -10.01
C LEU A 245 6.46 -22.01 -8.49
N ASP A 246 5.28 -22.33 -7.95
CA ASP A 246 5.14 -22.71 -6.54
C ASP A 246 6.04 -23.91 -6.22
N GLY A 247 6.87 -23.79 -5.19
CA GLY A 247 7.87 -24.81 -4.82
C GLY A 247 9.23 -24.69 -5.53
N SER A 248 9.41 -23.77 -6.48
CA SER A 248 10.71 -23.51 -7.11
C SER A 248 11.76 -23.10 -6.07
N ILE A 249 12.98 -23.62 -6.22
CA ILE A 249 14.13 -23.22 -5.41
C ILE A 249 14.93 -22.17 -6.19
N ILE A 250 15.19 -21.04 -5.55
CA ILE A 250 15.87 -19.90 -6.14
C ILE A 250 17.06 -19.48 -5.27
N ARG A 251 17.95 -18.67 -5.87
CA ARG A 251 18.87 -17.79 -5.15
C ARG A 251 18.52 -16.34 -5.47
N LEU A 252 18.79 -15.45 -4.52
CA LEU A 252 18.65 -14.01 -4.69
C LEU A 252 20.04 -13.38 -4.68
N TYR A 253 20.48 -12.87 -5.83
CA TYR A 253 21.77 -12.23 -6.01
C TYR A 253 21.63 -10.70 -5.97
N HIS A 254 22.32 -10.06 -5.04
CA HIS A 254 22.34 -8.61 -4.88
C HIS A 254 23.34 -7.98 -5.86
N LEU A 255 22.83 -7.21 -6.81
CA LEU A 255 23.61 -6.71 -7.96
C LEU A 255 24.72 -5.72 -7.57
N GLU A 256 24.48 -4.87 -6.58
CA GLU A 256 25.43 -3.80 -6.20
C GLU A 256 26.64 -4.31 -5.40
N THR A 257 26.52 -5.46 -4.73
CA THR A 257 27.58 -5.95 -3.81
C THR A 257 28.10 -7.34 -4.15
N ASP A 258 27.61 -7.94 -5.24
CA ASP A 258 27.94 -9.30 -5.68
C ASP A 258 27.79 -10.36 -4.55
N LYS A 259 26.73 -10.22 -3.74
CA LYS A 259 26.39 -11.15 -2.64
C LYS A 259 25.10 -11.89 -2.93
N ARG A 260 24.89 -13.00 -2.24
CA ARG A 260 23.62 -13.73 -2.21
C ARG A 260 22.93 -13.54 -0.87
N LEU A 261 21.60 -13.55 -0.89
CA LEU A 261 20.82 -13.70 0.32
C LEU A 261 21.18 -15.04 0.97
N HIS A 262 21.51 -15.01 2.25
CA HIS A 262 22.05 -16.16 2.96
C HIS A 262 21.46 -16.26 4.36
N SER A 263 21.15 -17.48 4.80
CA SER A 263 20.75 -17.75 6.19
C SER A 263 21.37 -19.05 6.70
N HIS A 264 21.52 -19.16 8.02
CA HIS A 264 22.18 -20.28 8.67
C HIS A 264 21.68 -20.39 10.11
N ASP A 265 21.96 -21.49 10.81
CA ASP A 265 21.46 -21.72 12.19
C ASP A 265 22.27 -20.96 13.24
N VAL A 266 22.29 -19.63 13.10
CA VAL A 266 22.89 -18.67 14.02
C VAL A 266 21.83 -17.63 14.35
N ARG A 267 21.72 -17.26 15.62
CA ARG A 267 20.76 -16.25 16.08
C ARG A 267 21.08 -14.87 15.49
N PRO A 268 20.07 -14.04 15.20
CA PRO A 268 20.30 -12.70 14.71
C PRO A 268 20.92 -11.82 15.81
N SER A 269 21.66 -10.79 15.38
CA SER A 269 22.45 -9.93 16.28
C SER A 269 21.61 -9.10 17.25
N LEU A 270 20.34 -8.82 16.94
CA LEU A 270 19.47 -7.95 17.74
C LEU A 270 18.36 -8.74 18.43
N SER A 271 17.54 -9.44 17.65
CA SER A 271 16.45 -10.26 18.17
C SER A 271 16.97 -11.60 18.73
N ASP A 272 17.60 -11.60 19.90
CA ASP A 272 18.14 -12.81 20.56
C ASP A 272 17.03 -13.79 20.97
N THR A 273 16.48 -14.48 19.98
CA THR A 273 15.43 -15.49 20.09
C THR A 273 15.89 -16.76 19.39
N ASP A 274 15.47 -17.90 19.91
CA ASP A 274 15.86 -19.23 19.44
C ASP A 274 15.11 -19.72 18.20
N TRP A 275 13.98 -19.08 17.89
CA TRP A 275 13.15 -19.41 16.73
C TRP A 275 13.43 -18.52 15.50
N GLN A 276 14.38 -17.58 15.61
CA GLN A 276 14.84 -16.74 14.52
C GLN A 276 16.33 -16.95 14.25
N ASN A 277 16.67 -16.94 12.97
CA ASN A 277 18.02 -17.06 12.47
C ASN A 277 18.44 -15.77 11.75
N GLU A 278 19.74 -15.48 11.78
CA GLU A 278 20.34 -14.37 11.05
C GLU A 278 20.14 -14.53 9.54
N VAL A 279 19.87 -13.41 8.88
CA VAL A 279 19.88 -13.28 7.42
C VAL A 279 20.95 -12.25 7.06
N SER A 280 21.79 -12.58 6.10
CA SER A 280 22.95 -11.78 5.72
C SER A 280 23.24 -11.88 4.24
N GLY A 281 24.12 -11.01 3.73
CA GLY A 281 24.71 -11.13 2.41
C GLY A 281 26.00 -11.95 2.46
N TYR A 282 26.11 -13.01 1.66
CA TYR A 282 27.29 -13.88 1.61
C TYR A 282 27.80 -14.12 0.18
N GLY A 283 29.06 -14.54 0.05
CA GLY A 283 29.70 -14.82 -1.24
C GLY A 283 30.49 -13.63 -1.81
N TYR A 284 30.83 -13.72 -3.09
CA TYR A 284 31.57 -12.71 -3.85
C TYR A 284 31.34 -12.95 -5.35
N LYS A 285 31.79 -12.02 -6.20
CA LYS A 285 31.66 -12.14 -7.66
C LYS A 285 32.32 -13.42 -8.18
N GLY A 286 31.56 -14.24 -8.91
CA GLY A 286 32.02 -15.52 -9.44
C GLY A 286 32.06 -16.68 -8.43
N PHE A 287 31.65 -16.45 -7.18
CA PHE A 287 31.28 -17.54 -6.27
C PHE A 287 29.97 -18.15 -6.76
N ALA A 288 29.87 -19.48 -6.85
CA ALA A 288 28.65 -20.17 -7.33
C ALA A 288 27.49 -20.13 -6.31
N GLY A 289 27.79 -19.86 -5.03
CA GLY A 289 26.85 -20.00 -3.93
C GLY A 289 26.99 -21.34 -3.22
N ASP A 290 26.38 -21.45 -2.05
CA ASP A 290 26.30 -22.69 -1.27
C ASP A 290 24.83 -23.11 -1.03
N ASN A 291 24.62 -24.10 -0.17
CA ASN A 291 23.29 -24.61 0.18
C ASN A 291 22.51 -23.69 1.14
N ASN A 292 23.19 -22.73 1.77
CA ASN A 292 22.60 -21.75 2.68
C ASN A 292 22.11 -20.49 1.94
N ASP A 293 22.34 -20.43 0.63
CA ASP A 293 21.81 -19.39 -0.26
C ASP A 293 20.48 -19.81 -0.92
N LEU A 294 20.00 -21.03 -0.66
CA LEU A 294 18.84 -21.62 -1.33
C LEU A 294 17.53 -21.29 -0.60
N PHE A 295 16.60 -20.67 -1.31
CA PHE A 295 15.27 -20.35 -0.82
C PHE A 295 14.19 -20.94 -1.72
N LYS A 296 13.28 -21.71 -1.14
CA LYS A 296 12.09 -22.24 -1.82
C LYS A 296 10.97 -21.21 -1.79
N ILE A 297 10.37 -20.96 -2.94
CA ILE A 297 9.15 -20.15 -3.07
C ILE A 297 7.95 -20.97 -2.59
N GLU A 298 7.16 -20.41 -1.70
CA GLU A 298 5.87 -20.97 -1.26
C GLU A 298 4.76 -19.94 -1.48
N ILE A 299 3.89 -20.17 -2.46
CA ILE A 299 2.84 -19.21 -2.84
C ILE A 299 1.63 -19.30 -1.88
N ASP A 300 1.23 -18.17 -1.31
CA ASP A 300 -0.02 -18.04 -0.55
C ASP A 300 -1.20 -17.86 -1.52
N LYS A 301 -1.84 -18.98 -1.85
CA LYS A 301 -2.97 -19.04 -2.79
C LYS A 301 -4.19 -18.25 -2.31
N SER A 302 -4.33 -18.01 -1.00
CA SER A 302 -5.47 -17.27 -0.43
C SER A 302 -5.32 -15.75 -0.61
N ARG A 303 -4.07 -15.26 -0.66
CA ARG A 303 -3.75 -13.83 -0.76
C ARG A 303 -3.25 -13.40 -2.14
N SER A 304 -2.94 -14.35 -3.02
CA SER A 304 -2.69 -14.11 -4.46
C SER A 304 -3.99 -13.77 -5.21
N TYR A 305 -3.93 -12.78 -6.11
CA TYR A 305 -5.12 -12.18 -6.72
C TYR A 305 -5.70 -12.95 -7.92
N THR A 306 -4.87 -13.50 -8.81
CA THR A 306 -5.30 -14.15 -10.06
C THR A 306 -5.17 -15.67 -9.96
N GLN A 307 -5.67 -16.44 -10.94
CA GLN A 307 -5.50 -17.90 -10.91
C GLN A 307 -4.07 -18.29 -11.29
N GLU A 308 -3.47 -17.52 -12.20
CA GLU A 308 -2.09 -17.65 -12.64
C GLU A 308 -1.13 -17.34 -11.48
N SER A 309 -1.39 -16.28 -10.70
CA SER A 309 -0.57 -15.90 -9.54
C SER A 309 -0.68 -16.86 -8.34
N LYS A 310 -1.50 -17.91 -8.44
CA LYS A 310 -1.58 -19.02 -7.48
C LYS A 310 -0.73 -20.23 -7.90
N VAL A 311 -0.19 -20.21 -9.11
CA VAL A 311 0.60 -21.29 -9.72
C VAL A 311 2.03 -20.84 -10.02
N SER A 312 2.20 -19.63 -10.55
CA SER A 312 3.50 -19.04 -10.85
C SER A 312 3.67 -17.67 -10.19
N VAL A 313 4.91 -17.28 -9.94
CA VAL A 313 5.24 -15.98 -9.39
C VAL A 313 5.04 -14.91 -10.46
N ARG A 314 4.15 -13.97 -10.14
CA ARG A 314 3.82 -12.78 -10.92
C ARG A 314 3.99 -11.51 -10.08
N ALA A 315 4.62 -10.49 -10.66
CA ALA A 315 4.84 -9.19 -10.04
C ALA A 315 3.49 -8.55 -9.65
N ILE A 316 3.45 -7.90 -8.48
CA ILE A 316 2.29 -7.27 -7.82
C ILE A 316 1.18 -8.26 -7.40
N GLN A 317 0.95 -9.32 -8.18
CA GLN A 317 -0.21 -10.20 -8.08
C GLN A 317 -0.02 -11.38 -7.11
N THR A 318 1.22 -11.78 -6.87
CA THR A 318 1.55 -12.96 -6.06
C THR A 318 1.89 -12.56 -4.64
N ARG A 319 1.42 -13.32 -3.66
CA ARG A 319 1.93 -13.29 -2.29
C ARG A 319 2.64 -14.59 -2.03
N PHE A 320 3.89 -14.55 -1.58
CA PHE A 320 4.69 -15.74 -1.37
C PHE A 320 5.59 -15.60 -0.15
N ARG A 321 6.07 -16.74 0.35
CA ARG A 321 7.07 -16.85 1.41
C ARG A 321 8.37 -17.36 0.79
N LEU A 322 9.50 -16.94 1.35
CA LEU A 322 10.82 -17.44 1.00
C LEU A 322 11.29 -18.38 2.11
N ILE A 323 11.23 -19.68 1.86
CA ILE A 323 11.58 -20.72 2.84
C ILE A 323 13.03 -21.12 2.64
N HIS A 324 13.90 -20.82 3.59
CA HIS A 324 15.29 -21.24 3.55
C HIS A 324 15.37 -22.77 3.57
N VAL A 325 16.02 -23.36 2.56
CA VAL A 325 15.95 -24.81 2.30
C VAL A 325 16.61 -25.61 3.43
N SER A 326 17.78 -25.18 3.89
CA SER A 326 18.59 -25.96 4.84
C SER A 326 18.01 -25.98 6.27
N THR A 327 17.32 -24.92 6.69
CA THR A 327 16.78 -24.80 8.06
C THR A 327 15.26 -24.84 8.14
N GLY A 328 14.55 -24.72 7.01
CA GLY A 328 13.09 -24.66 6.93
C GLY A 328 12.46 -23.38 7.47
N CYS A 329 13.26 -22.39 7.90
CA CYS A 329 12.72 -21.11 8.37
C CYS A 329 12.25 -20.23 7.20
N ALA A 330 11.28 -19.36 7.44
CA ALA A 330 10.79 -18.41 6.46
C ALA A 330 11.44 -17.04 6.63
N LEU A 331 11.82 -16.38 5.54
CA LEU A 331 12.28 -15.00 5.54
C LEU A 331 11.21 -14.09 6.18
N PHE A 332 11.61 -13.31 7.17
CA PHE A 332 10.70 -12.74 8.14
C PHE A 332 11.13 -11.33 8.56
N SER A 333 10.17 -10.46 8.84
CA SER A 333 10.42 -9.19 9.51
C SER A 333 9.25 -8.80 10.41
N ASN A 334 9.56 -8.35 11.63
CA ASN A 334 8.59 -7.90 12.64
C ASN A 334 8.64 -6.38 12.89
N GLY A 335 9.31 -5.60 12.03
CA GLY A 335 9.33 -4.14 12.15
C GLY A 335 10.25 -3.60 13.25
N ILE A 336 11.15 -4.41 13.80
CA ILE A 336 12.17 -3.95 14.74
C ILE A 336 13.20 -3.11 13.98
N ASN A 337 13.45 -1.90 14.46
CA ASN A 337 14.49 -1.03 13.89
C ASN A 337 15.86 -1.42 14.44
N LEU A 338 16.83 -1.50 13.53
CA LEU A 338 18.24 -1.68 13.86
C LEU A 338 18.79 -0.44 14.59
N PRO A 339 19.79 -0.60 15.47
CA PRO A 339 20.50 0.51 16.10
C PRO A 339 21.25 1.39 15.09
N THR A 340 22.02 2.35 15.59
CA THR A 340 22.78 3.31 14.77
C THR A 340 23.72 2.65 13.76
N TRP A 341 24.28 1.49 14.06
CA TRP A 341 25.13 0.71 13.14
C TRP A 341 24.37 0.15 11.92
N GLY A 342 23.03 0.07 11.99
CA GLY A 342 22.15 -0.35 10.90
C GLY A 342 21.27 0.78 10.37
N TYR A 343 21.69 2.04 10.59
CA TYR A 343 21.05 3.25 10.07
C TYR A 343 19.56 3.42 10.41
N GLY A 344 19.05 2.76 11.46
CA GLY A 344 17.62 2.77 11.79
C GLY A 344 16.75 2.08 10.74
N GLN A 345 17.34 1.24 9.88
CA GLN A 345 16.60 0.37 8.97
C GLN A 345 15.93 -0.77 9.74
N ILE A 346 15.07 -1.55 9.10
CA ILE A 346 14.30 -2.58 9.80
C ILE A 346 15.01 -3.95 9.66
N GLU A 347 15.01 -4.75 10.73
CA GLU A 347 15.63 -6.06 10.78
C GLU A 347 14.93 -7.07 9.86
N VAL A 348 15.72 -7.89 9.17
CA VAL A 348 15.28 -9.09 8.43
C VAL A 348 15.93 -10.31 9.06
N THR A 349 15.13 -11.33 9.32
CA THR A 349 15.56 -12.59 9.94
C THR A 349 14.93 -13.77 9.19
N CYS A 350 15.23 -14.99 9.62
CA CYS A 350 14.59 -16.20 9.11
C CYS A 350 13.93 -16.95 10.27
N ALA A 351 12.61 -16.99 10.31
CA ALA A 351 11.83 -17.48 11.45
C ALA A 351 11.24 -18.88 11.21
N LYS A 352 11.40 -19.81 12.16
CA LYS A 352 10.81 -21.17 12.09
C LYS A 352 9.29 -21.14 12.37
N ASN A 353 8.85 -20.33 13.34
CA ASN A 353 7.45 -20.24 13.80
C ASN A 353 6.95 -18.78 13.86
N GLY A 354 7.14 -18.01 12.79
CA GLY A 354 6.67 -16.63 12.70
C GLY A 354 5.19 -16.50 12.33
N ILE A 355 4.59 -15.35 12.66
CA ILE A 355 3.28 -14.93 12.12
C ILE A 355 3.36 -14.92 10.59
N ILE A 356 2.40 -15.58 9.92
CA ILE A 356 2.41 -15.76 8.46
C ILE A 356 2.51 -14.42 7.74
N GLU A 357 1.73 -13.43 8.16
CA GLU A 357 1.69 -12.08 7.59
C GLU A 357 3.07 -11.40 7.56
N ASN A 358 3.91 -11.67 8.56
CA ASN A 358 5.26 -11.12 8.69
C ASN A 358 6.33 -11.96 7.96
N SER A 359 5.90 -12.99 7.22
CA SER A 359 6.75 -13.79 6.33
C SER A 359 6.31 -13.71 4.87
N LEU A 360 5.29 -12.89 4.57
CA LEU A 360 4.77 -12.70 3.23
C LEU A 360 5.51 -11.58 2.50
N TRP A 361 5.79 -11.83 1.22
CA TRP A 361 6.50 -10.95 0.32
C TRP A 361 5.77 -10.89 -1.02
N TYR A 362 6.07 -9.85 -1.79
CA TYR A 362 5.67 -9.75 -3.20
C TYR A 362 6.73 -9.03 -4.00
N ILE A 363 6.79 -9.29 -5.31
CA ILE A 363 7.65 -8.57 -6.24
C ILE A 363 6.94 -7.29 -6.65
N GLU A 364 7.57 -6.12 -6.46
CA GLU A 364 6.97 -4.84 -6.79
C GLU A 364 7.43 -4.31 -8.15
N ASN A 365 8.74 -4.32 -8.42
CA ASN A 365 9.29 -4.05 -9.74
C ASN A 365 9.91 -5.33 -10.31
N ASN A 366 9.84 -5.46 -11.63
CA ASN A 366 10.39 -6.59 -12.36
C ASN A 366 10.88 -6.12 -13.73
N ASN A 367 12.07 -6.53 -14.11
CA ASN A 367 12.65 -6.30 -15.42
C ASN A 367 13.43 -7.54 -15.86
N HIS A 368 13.39 -7.87 -17.13
CA HIS A 368 14.16 -8.97 -17.71
C HIS A 368 14.56 -8.56 -19.13
N ASP A 369 15.83 -8.76 -19.48
CA ASP A 369 16.37 -8.25 -20.75
C ASP A 369 15.72 -8.91 -21.98
N ASP A 370 15.32 -10.18 -21.86
CA ASP A 370 14.62 -10.91 -22.93
C ASP A 370 13.10 -10.66 -23.03
N PHE A 371 12.51 -9.79 -22.20
CA PHE A 371 11.08 -9.50 -22.33
C PHE A 371 10.79 -8.58 -23.53
N PRO A 372 9.79 -8.90 -24.36
CA PRO A 372 9.37 -8.01 -25.43
C PRO A 372 8.64 -6.78 -24.89
N ASP A 373 8.58 -5.70 -25.67
CA ASP A 373 7.96 -4.43 -25.26
C ASP A 373 6.46 -4.55 -24.95
N ASP A 374 5.78 -5.51 -25.59
CA ASP A 374 4.35 -5.80 -25.49
C ASP A 374 3.99 -6.84 -24.41
N ILE A 375 4.96 -7.20 -23.56
CA ILE A 375 4.74 -8.12 -22.43
C ILE A 375 3.59 -7.65 -21.53
N GLU A 376 2.83 -8.60 -20.99
CA GLU A 376 1.73 -8.32 -20.05
C GLU A 376 2.26 -7.60 -18.80
N LYS A 377 1.67 -6.45 -18.46
CA LYS A 377 2.04 -5.62 -17.30
C LYS A 377 0.90 -5.50 -16.29
#